data_AF-A0A7V4Q6W5-F1
#
_entry.id   AF-A0A7V4Q6W5-F1
#
_cell.length_a   1.000
_cell.length_b   1.000
_cell.length_c   1.000
_cell.angle_alpha   90.00
_cell.angle_beta   90.00
_cell.angle_gamma   90.00
#
_symmetry.space_group_name_H-M   'P 1'
#
loop_
_entity.id
_entity.type
_entity.pdbx_description
1 polymer ?
#
loop_
_entity_poly.entity_id
_entity_poly.type
_entity_poly.pdbx_seq_one_letter_code
_entity_poly.pdbx_strand_id
1 'polypeptide(L)'
;CLSFDNLVLAAANIAALARFRERDDFGPLAVAFKRVCNIVKDGVDTPVAAELFEDPAEAALYQALRQVAGEVERAVGNGNYLAALTEIATLKQGVDLFFEKVMVMAEDERVRANRLALLTGIARLFARIADFSRLSP
;
A
#
# COMPACT_ATOMS: atom_id res chain seq x y z
N CYS A 1 -19.32 -20.44 0.98
CA CYS A 1 -20.55 -19.93 1.62
C CYS A 1 -20.33 -18.49 2.04
N LEU A 2 -21.05 -17.53 1.46
CA LEU A 2 -21.10 -16.14 1.92
C LEU A 2 -21.89 -16.14 3.25
N SER A 3 -21.19 -16.15 4.39
CA SER A 3 -21.85 -16.02 5.71
C SER A 3 -22.28 -14.56 5.94
N PHE A 4 -23.29 -14.37 6.78
CA PHE A 4 -23.78 -13.04 7.18
C PHE A 4 -22.68 -12.15 7.80
N ASP A 5 -21.65 -12.75 8.43
CA ASP A 5 -20.50 -12.02 8.98
C ASP A 5 -19.75 -11.26 7.89
N ASN A 6 -19.68 -11.82 6.69
CA ASN A 6 -19.01 -11.21 5.54
C ASN A 6 -19.74 -9.95 5.06
N LEU A 7 -21.08 -9.88 5.23
CA LEU A 7 -21.87 -8.69 4.91
C LEU A 7 -21.69 -7.59 5.95
N VAL A 8 -21.60 -7.93 7.24
CA VAL A 8 -21.33 -6.96 8.31
C VAL A 8 -19.93 -6.38 8.18
N LEU A 9 -18.93 -7.22 7.88
CA LEU A 9 -17.56 -6.77 7.61
C LEU A 9 -17.49 -5.88 6.36
N ALA A 10 -18.21 -6.23 5.29
CA ALA A 10 -18.29 -5.39 4.10
C ALA A 10 -18.95 -4.03 4.38
N ALA A 11 -20.01 -3.98 5.20
CA ALA A 11 -20.66 -2.74 5.58
C ALA A 11 -19.75 -1.85 6.44
N ALA A 12 -19.01 -2.44 7.39
CA ALA A 12 -18.02 -1.73 8.21
C ALA A 12 -16.87 -1.16 7.36
N ASN A 13 -16.40 -1.93 6.36
CA ASN A 13 -15.44 -1.47 5.37
C ASN A 13 -15.95 -0.26 4.59
N ILE A 14 -17.17 -0.33 4.05
CA ILE A 14 -17.77 0.76 3.28
C ILE A 14 -17.89 2.03 4.14
N ALA A 15 -18.34 1.90 5.39
CA ALA A 15 -18.47 3.03 6.30
C ALA A 15 -17.10 3.65 6.66
N ALA A 16 -16.08 2.82 6.89
CA ALA A 16 -14.73 3.29 7.15
C ALA A 16 -14.14 4.04 5.95
N LEU A 17 -14.33 3.51 4.74
CA LEU A 17 -13.88 4.15 3.50
C LEU A 17 -14.60 5.48 3.25
N ALA A 18 -15.91 5.54 3.50
CA ALA A 18 -16.68 6.77 3.38
C ALA A 18 -16.14 7.86 4.31
N ARG A 19 -15.92 7.53 5.59
CA ARG A 19 -15.34 8.47 6.57
C ARG A 19 -13.90 8.86 6.23
N PHE A 20 -13.11 7.91 5.76
CA PHE A 20 -11.72 8.18 5.41
C PHE A 20 -11.59 9.09 4.19
N ARG A 21 -12.52 8.96 3.22
CA ARG A 21 -12.58 9.83 2.03
C ARG A 21 -12.83 11.31 2.36
N GLU A 22 -13.44 11.61 3.51
CA GLU A 22 -13.67 12.99 3.97
C GLU A 22 -12.41 13.66 4.53
N ARG A 23 -11.31 12.92 4.72
CA ARG A 23 -10.05 13.49 5.22
C ARG A 23 -9.26 14.18 4.11
N ASP A 24 -8.59 15.26 4.46
CA ASP A 24 -7.75 16.05 3.54
C ASP A 24 -6.58 15.23 2.95
N ASP A 25 -6.12 14.20 3.66
CA ASP A 25 -5.02 13.33 3.22
C ASP A 25 -5.45 12.22 2.24
N PHE A 26 -6.75 12.01 2.03
CA PHE A 26 -7.27 10.98 1.13
C PHE A 26 -6.87 11.20 -0.33
N GLY A 27 -7.08 12.41 -0.86
CA GLY A 27 -6.78 12.73 -2.25
C GLY A 27 -5.30 12.49 -2.59
N PRO A 28 -4.36 13.08 -1.83
CA PRO A 28 -2.94 12.83 -1.99
C PRO A 28 -2.54 11.34 -1.85
N LEU A 29 -3.15 10.61 -0.93
CA LEU A 29 -2.90 9.16 -0.78
C LEU A 29 -3.36 8.37 -2.01
N ALA A 30 -4.57 8.66 -2.51
CA ALA A 30 -5.13 8.00 -3.69
C ALA A 30 -4.27 8.23 -4.95
N VAL A 31 -3.70 9.43 -5.10
CA VAL A 31 -2.76 9.75 -6.19
C VAL A 31 -1.47 8.92 -6.07
N ALA A 32 -0.87 8.87 -4.88
CA ALA A 32 0.34 8.07 -4.66
C ALA A 32 0.08 6.59 -4.94
N PHE A 33 -1.03 6.04 -4.44
CA PHE A 33 -1.42 4.66 -4.70
C PHE A 33 -1.66 4.37 -6.19
N LYS A 34 -2.38 5.26 -6.90
CA LYS A 34 -2.61 5.12 -8.35
C LYS A 34 -1.29 5.07 -9.12
N ARG A 35 -0.31 5.88 -8.73
CA ARG A 35 1.03 5.85 -9.32
C ARG A 35 1.71 4.49 -9.11
N VAL A 36 1.68 3.97 -7.88
CA VAL A 36 2.23 2.64 -7.55
C VAL A 36 1.59 1.57 -8.44
N CYS A 37 0.25 1.51 -8.51
CA CYS A 37 -0.47 0.54 -9.33
C CYS A 37 -0.15 0.64 -10.83
N ASN A 38 0.00 1.87 -11.35
CA ASN A 38 0.34 2.08 -12.76
C ASN A 38 1.75 1.59 -13.12
N ILE A 39 2.69 1.65 -12.18
CA ILE A 39 4.07 1.19 -12.36
C ILE A 39 4.13 -0.33 -12.25
N VAL A 40 3.34 -0.90 -11.33
CA VAL A 40 3.35 -2.32 -10.98
C VAL A 40 2.28 -3.10 -11.76
N LYS A 41 1.89 -2.65 -12.96
CA LYS A 41 0.71 -3.16 -13.70
C LYS A 41 0.49 -4.68 -13.67
N ASP A 42 1.56 -5.47 -13.74
CA ASP A 42 1.49 -6.94 -13.74
C ASP A 42 1.83 -7.59 -12.39
N GLY A 43 2.25 -6.80 -11.40
CA GLY A 43 2.79 -7.29 -10.13
C GLY A 43 4.10 -8.06 -10.32
N VAL A 44 4.91 -8.12 -9.28
CA VAL A 44 6.05 -9.06 -9.24
C VAL A 44 5.91 -9.96 -8.03
N ASP A 45 5.95 -11.28 -8.26
CA ASP A 45 5.89 -12.31 -7.22
C ASP A 45 7.27 -12.75 -6.73
N THR A 46 8.15 -11.77 -6.51
CA THR A 46 9.45 -12.00 -5.89
C THR A 46 9.52 -11.31 -4.53
N PRO A 47 10.16 -11.93 -3.53
CA PRO A 47 10.40 -11.27 -2.25
C PRO A 47 11.36 -10.09 -2.43
N VAL A 48 11.20 -9.07 -1.58
CA VAL A 48 12.15 -7.95 -1.49
C VAL A 48 13.45 -8.44 -0.86
N ALA A 49 14.56 -8.19 -1.53
CA ALA A 49 15.93 -8.53 -1.11
C ALA A 49 16.64 -7.25 -0.65
N ALA A 50 16.99 -7.18 0.64
CA ALA A 50 17.58 -5.98 1.24
C ALA A 50 19.01 -5.72 0.77
N GLU A 51 19.71 -6.77 0.34
CA GLU A 51 21.05 -6.72 -0.25
C GLU A 51 21.09 -6.04 -1.63
N LEU A 52 19.94 -5.80 -2.26
CA LEU A 52 19.81 -5.12 -3.55
C LEU A 52 19.37 -3.66 -3.43
N PHE A 53 19.30 -3.10 -2.22
CA PHE A 53 19.01 -1.68 -2.03
C PHE A 53 20.24 -0.82 -2.35
N GLU A 54 20.04 0.22 -3.15
CA GLU A 54 21.11 1.16 -3.52
C GLU A 54 20.93 2.52 -2.84
N ASP A 55 19.68 2.91 -2.55
CA ASP A 55 19.36 4.15 -1.85
C ASP A 55 18.74 3.88 -0.46
N PRO A 56 19.10 4.66 0.58
CA PRO A 56 18.50 4.54 1.92
C PRO A 56 16.97 4.65 1.95
N ALA A 57 16.36 5.35 0.99
CA ALA A 57 14.90 5.46 0.86
C ALA A 57 14.24 4.11 0.59
N GLU A 58 14.92 3.17 -0.11
CA GLU A 58 14.42 1.82 -0.37
C GLU A 58 14.30 1.04 0.95
N ALA A 59 15.35 1.06 1.76
CA ALA A 59 15.38 0.41 3.05
C ALA A 59 14.36 1.02 4.03
N ALA A 60 14.27 2.35 4.08
CA ALA A 60 13.31 3.06 4.93
C ALA A 60 11.87 2.71 4.56
N LEU A 61 11.53 2.73 3.28
CA LEU A 61 10.20 2.37 2.80
C LEU A 61 9.87 0.90 3.07
N TYR A 62 10.84 0.00 2.90
CA TYR A 62 10.63 -1.42 3.21
C TYR A 62 10.34 -1.67 4.70
N GLN A 63 11.07 -1.01 5.60
CA GLN A 63 10.81 -1.13 7.04
C GLN A 63 9.43 -0.57 7.40
N ALA A 64 9.09 0.61 6.88
CA ALA A 64 7.77 1.21 7.10
C ALA A 64 6.65 0.28 6.59
N LEU A 65 6.80 -0.29 5.38
CA LEU A 65 5.85 -1.24 4.83
C LEU A 65 5.63 -2.44 5.75
N ARG A 66 6.71 -3.03 6.27
CA ARG A 66 6.60 -4.20 7.17
C ARG A 66 5.89 -3.87 8.48
N GLN A 67 6.20 -2.71 9.06
CA GLN A 67 5.53 -2.25 10.27
C GLN A 67 4.03 -2.02 10.04
N VAL A 68 3.69 -1.23 9.02
CA VAL A 68 2.31 -0.91 8.67
C VAL A 68 1.52 -2.16 8.31
N ALA A 69 2.12 -3.13 7.60
CA ALA A 69 1.46 -4.39 7.29
C ALA A 69 1.00 -5.15 8.54
N GLY A 70 1.82 -5.16 9.61
CA GLY A 70 1.47 -5.78 10.89
C GLY A 70 0.37 -5.04 11.64
N GLU A 71 0.39 -3.70 11.63
CA GLU A 71 -0.67 -2.87 12.23
C GLU A 71 -2.00 -3.05 11.49
N VAL A 72 -1.96 -3.04 10.16
CA VAL A 72 -3.12 -3.27 9.29
C VAL A 72 -3.73 -4.63 9.55
N GLU A 73 -2.91 -5.69 9.65
CA GLU A 73 -3.40 -7.03 9.94
C GLU A 73 -4.13 -7.11 11.30
N ARG A 74 -3.56 -6.49 12.34
CA ARG A 74 -4.22 -6.38 13.66
C ARG A 74 -5.52 -5.58 13.58
N ALA A 75 -5.52 -4.44 12.91
CA ALA A 75 -6.68 -3.57 12.80
C ALA A 75 -7.82 -4.26 12.03
N VAL A 76 -7.50 -4.92 10.90
CA VAL A 76 -8.46 -5.70 10.10
C VAL A 76 -9.00 -6.90 10.90
N GLY A 77 -8.14 -7.63 11.62
CA GLY A 77 -8.55 -8.74 12.48
C GLY A 77 -9.54 -8.34 13.58
N ASN A 78 -9.47 -7.08 14.03
CA ASN A 78 -10.38 -6.48 15.00
C ASN A 78 -11.58 -5.75 14.37
N GLY A 79 -11.74 -5.79 13.04
CA GLY A 79 -12.80 -5.09 12.32
C GLY A 79 -12.65 -3.55 12.29
N ASN A 80 -11.49 -3.02 12.68
CA ASN A 80 -11.20 -1.58 12.71
C ASN A 80 -10.55 -1.10 11.42
N TYR A 81 -11.35 -1.00 10.36
CA TYR A 81 -10.87 -0.61 9.04
C TYR A 81 -10.43 0.85 8.94
N LEU A 82 -10.99 1.74 9.76
CA LEU A 82 -10.56 3.14 9.81
C LEU A 82 -9.12 3.27 10.35
N ALA A 83 -8.79 2.51 11.39
CA ALA A 83 -7.41 2.44 11.89
C ALA A 83 -6.49 1.88 10.81
N ALA A 84 -6.89 0.78 10.15
CA ALA A 84 -6.09 0.19 9.09
C ALA A 84 -5.82 1.16 7.92
N LEU A 85 -6.82 1.94 7.48
CA LEU A 85 -6.63 2.99 6.47
C LEU A 85 -5.72 4.13 6.95
N THR A 86 -5.84 4.51 8.23
CA THR A 86 -4.99 5.54 8.83
C THR A 86 -3.53 5.09 8.88
N GLU A 87 -3.27 3.83 9.21
CA GLU A 87 -1.93 3.26 9.18
C GLU A 87 -1.35 3.24 7.77
N ILE A 88 -2.14 2.83 6.77
CA ILE A 88 -1.71 2.88 5.36
C ILE A 88 -1.35 4.30 4.92
N ALA A 89 -2.11 5.32 5.37
CA ALA A 89 -1.86 6.71 5.01
C ALA A 89 -0.45 7.18 5.41
N THR A 90 0.13 6.61 6.47
CA THR A 90 1.50 6.93 6.93
C THR A 90 2.58 6.55 5.91
N LEU A 91 2.32 5.56 5.03
CA LEU A 91 3.27 5.15 3.99
C LEU A 91 3.46 6.21 2.90
N LYS A 92 2.53 7.15 2.76
CA LYS A 92 2.55 8.16 1.69
C LYS A 92 3.90 8.90 1.64
N GLN A 93 4.38 9.36 2.79
CA GLN A 93 5.64 10.12 2.85
C GLN A 93 6.84 9.29 2.39
N GLY A 94 6.89 8.01 2.79
CA GLY A 94 7.95 7.08 2.34
C GLY A 94 7.87 6.79 0.84
N VAL A 95 6.66 6.66 0.29
CA VAL A 95 6.43 6.47 -1.14
C VAL A 95 6.87 7.69 -1.95
N ASP A 96 6.53 8.89 -1.50
CA ASP A 96 6.94 10.13 -2.16
C ASP A 96 8.46 10.27 -2.17
N LEU A 97 9.11 10.05 -1.02
CA LEU A 97 10.57 10.11 -0.91
C LEU A 97 11.25 9.06 -1.79
N PHE A 98 10.72 7.84 -1.81
CA PHE A 98 11.20 6.78 -2.71
C PHE A 98 11.13 7.25 -4.16
N PHE A 99 10.01 7.82 -4.60
CA PHE A 99 9.90 8.30 -5.98
C PHE A 99 10.72 9.56 -6.29
N GLU A 100 11.10 10.34 -5.28
CA GLU A 100 11.99 11.49 -5.43
C GLU A 100 13.46 11.03 -5.60
N LYS A 101 13.88 10.00 -4.87
CA LYS A 101 15.29 9.56 -4.81
C LYS A 101 15.60 8.37 -5.71
N VAL A 102 14.62 7.52 -5.98
CA VAL A 102 14.83 6.20 -6.58
C VAL A 102 14.24 6.13 -7.99
N MET A 103 15.10 5.87 -8.97
CA MET A 103 14.66 5.56 -10.33
C MET A 103 14.22 4.10 -10.42
N VAL A 104 12.91 3.86 -10.54
CA VAL A 104 12.35 2.49 -10.54
C VAL A 104 12.87 1.64 -11.69
N MET A 105 12.99 2.23 -12.88
CA MET A 105 13.50 1.56 -14.08
C MET A 105 15.03 1.59 -14.12
N ALA A 106 15.66 0.91 -13.16
CA ALA A 106 17.11 0.75 -13.11
C ALA A 106 17.64 -0.07 -14.30
N GLU A 107 18.90 0.16 -14.67
CA GLU A 107 19.61 -0.62 -15.70
C GLU A 107 19.88 -2.06 -15.24
N ASP A 108 20.27 -2.23 -13.96
CA ASP A 108 20.39 -3.55 -13.35
C ASP A 108 19.00 -4.17 -13.16
N GLU A 109 18.77 -5.29 -13.84
CA GLU A 109 17.48 -5.98 -13.82
C GLU A 109 17.09 -6.51 -12.44
N ARG A 110 18.08 -6.89 -11.61
CA ARG A 110 17.85 -7.39 -10.25
C ARG A 110 17.38 -6.26 -9.35
N VAL A 111 18.02 -5.10 -9.45
CA VAL A 111 17.62 -3.89 -8.70
C VAL A 111 16.23 -3.42 -9.15
N ARG A 112 15.99 -3.37 -10.46
CA ARG A 112 14.66 -3.05 -11.02
C ARG A 112 13.59 -4.00 -10.50
N ALA A 113 13.84 -5.31 -10.53
CA ALA A 113 12.90 -6.31 -10.01
C ALA A 113 12.65 -6.14 -8.50
N ASN A 114 13.69 -5.84 -7.72
CA ASN A 114 13.57 -5.61 -6.28
C ASN A 114 12.71 -4.37 -5.97
N ARG A 115 12.91 -3.28 -6.71
CA ARG A 115 12.10 -2.05 -6.59
C ARG A 115 10.63 -2.30 -6.95
N LEU A 116 10.39 -3.07 -8.01
CA LEU A 116 9.03 -3.48 -8.39
C LEU A 116 8.39 -4.40 -7.34
N ALA A 117 9.16 -5.31 -6.73
CA ALA A 117 8.68 -6.14 -5.63
C ALA A 117 8.27 -5.30 -4.40
N LEU A 118 9.07 -4.29 -4.04
CA LEU A 118 8.73 -3.35 -2.96
C LEU A 118 7.42 -2.62 -3.24
N LEU A 119 7.28 -2.05 -4.44
CA LEU A 119 6.05 -1.37 -4.86
C LEU A 119 4.85 -2.34 -4.95
N THR A 120 5.07 -3.59 -5.34
CA THR A 120 4.04 -4.65 -5.34
C THR A 120 3.54 -4.93 -3.94
N GLY A 121 4.44 -5.01 -2.94
CA GLY A 121 4.06 -5.18 -1.55
C GLY A 121 3.14 -4.07 -1.04
N ILE A 122 3.45 -2.81 -1.41
CA ILE A 122 2.59 -1.67 -1.13
C ILE A 122 1.24 -1.83 -1.82
N ALA A 123 1.22 -2.11 -3.13
CA ALA A 123 -0.02 -2.28 -3.89
C ALA A 123 -0.95 -3.34 -3.27
N ARG A 124 -0.39 -4.47 -2.86
CA ARG A 124 -1.10 -5.58 -2.20
C ARG A 124 -1.64 -5.17 -0.84
N LEU A 125 -0.89 -4.41 -0.06
CA LEU A 125 -1.33 -3.96 1.26
C LEU A 125 -2.60 -3.09 1.16
N PHE A 126 -2.62 -2.15 0.22
CA PHE A 126 -3.80 -1.33 -0.06
C PHE A 126 -4.99 -2.18 -0.53
N ALA A 127 -4.76 -3.14 -1.44
CA ALA A 127 -5.80 -4.01 -1.98
C ALA A 127 -6.48 -4.90 -0.92
N ARG A 128 -5.83 -5.15 0.24
CA ARG A 128 -6.43 -5.90 1.35
C ARG A 128 -7.55 -5.15 2.06
N ILE A 129 -7.54 -3.82 2.05
CA ILE A 129 -8.51 -3.01 2.79
C ILE A 129 -9.63 -2.52 1.86
N ALA A 130 -9.28 -2.11 0.64
CA ALA A 130 -10.26 -1.59 -0.28
C ALA A 130 -9.87 -1.83 -1.73
N ASP A 131 -10.89 -2.10 -2.55
CA ASP A 131 -10.77 -1.98 -4.00
C ASP A 131 -10.72 -0.49 -4.36
N PHE A 132 -9.57 0.14 -4.12
CA PHE A 132 -9.32 1.55 -4.42
C PHE A 132 -9.48 1.88 -5.91
N SER A 133 -9.48 0.88 -6.81
CA SER A 133 -9.81 1.08 -8.22
C SER A 133 -11.22 1.67 -8.42
N ARG A 134 -12.13 1.42 -7.48
CA ARG A 134 -13.51 1.96 -7.44
C ARG A 134 -13.64 3.28 -6.69
N LEU A 135 -12.57 3.77 -6.08
CA LEU A 135 -12.54 5.00 -5.29
C LEU A 135 -11.84 6.17 -6.01
N SER A 136 -11.33 5.96 -7.23
CA SER A 136 -10.88 7.05 -8.09
C SER A 136 -12.06 8.00 -8.37
N PRO A 137 -11.87 9.33 -8.26
CA PRO A 137 -12.76 10.26 -8.93
C PRO A 137 -12.74 10.04 -10.45
#